data_AF-A0AAU8K7P0-F1
#
_entry.id   AF-A0AAU8K7P0-F1
#
_cell.length_a   1.000
_cell.length_b   1.000
_cell.length_c   1.000
_cell.angle_alpha   90.00
_cell.angle_beta   90.00
_cell.angle_gamma   90.00
#
_symmetry.space_group_name_H-M   'P 1'
#
loop_
_entity.id
_entity.type
_entity.pdbx_description
1 polymer ?
#
loop_
_entity_poly.entity_id
_entity_poly.type
_entity_poly.pdbx_seq_one_letter_code
_entity_poly.pdbx_strand_id
1 'polypeptide(L)' 'MTYPRTPRSRIPAAAAAIIAAVIEDNPNAGPDAVARLAVLELSREGWHWHLGHSVMCAPPPQDPAPLAAVPHPTSLAS' A
#
# COMPACT_ATOMS: atom_id res chain seq x y z
N MET A 1 14.16 -21.23 -2.93
CA MET A 1 13.82 -19.80 -2.94
C MET A 1 13.51 -19.42 -1.50
N THR A 2 14.48 -18.83 -0.79
CA THR A 2 14.37 -18.57 0.65
C THR A 2 13.95 -17.13 0.83
N TYR A 3 12.69 -16.88 1.16
CA TYR A 3 12.24 -15.54 1.54
C TYR A 3 12.96 -15.15 2.84
N PRO A 4 13.62 -13.98 2.89
CA PRO A 4 14.25 -13.53 4.13
C PRO A 4 13.15 -13.42 5.19
N ARG A 5 13.32 -14.15 6.31
CA ARG A 5 12.45 -14.00 7.48
C ARG A 5 12.62 -12.57 8.00
N THR A 6 11.70 -11.69 7.66
CA THR A 6 11.63 -10.36 8.24
C THR A 6 11.51 -10.49 9.77
N PRO A 7 12.25 -9.70 10.56
CA PRO A 7 12.14 -9.71 12.02
C PRO A 7 10.68 -9.50 12.41
N ARG A 8 10.13 -10.42 13.21
CA ARG A 8 8.78 -10.42 13.81
C ARG A 8 7.86 -9.25 13.36
N SER A 9 7.12 -9.51 12.28
CA SER A 9 5.75 -8.99 12.07
C SER A 9 5.51 -7.50 12.36
N ARG A 10 6.33 -6.59 11.82
CA ARG A 10 5.85 -5.21 11.64
C ARG A 10 4.97 -5.18 10.41
N ILE A 11 3.67 -5.05 10.62
CA ILE A 11 2.77 -4.59 9.57
C ILE A 11 3.37 -3.28 9.04
N PRO A 12 3.58 -3.12 7.73
CA PRO A 12 4.07 -1.85 7.18
C PRO A 12 3.18 -0.70 7.64
N ALA A 13 3.76 0.47 7.94
CA ALA A 13 3.02 1.61 8.49
C ALA A 13 1.80 2.00 7.63
N ALA A 14 1.90 1.86 6.31
CA ALA A 14 0.79 2.08 5.38
C ALA A 14 -0.37 1.09 5.61
N ALA A 15 -0.09 -0.21 5.76
CA ALA A 15 -1.13 -1.18 6.05
C ALA A 15 -1.74 -0.98 7.46
N ALA A 16 -0.94 -0.56 8.44
CA ALA A 16 -1.45 -0.23 9.77
C ALA A 16 -2.39 1.01 9.74
N ALA A 17 -2.06 2.02 8.94
CA ALA A 17 -2.92 3.19 8.76
C ALA A 17 -4.28 2.83 8.13
N ILE A 18 -4.29 1.95 7.13
CA ILE A 18 -5.52 1.45 6.51
C ILE A 18 -6.39 0.71 7.55
N ILE A 19 -5.78 -0.17 8.35
CA ILE A 19 -6.49 -0.91 9.40
C ILE A 19 -7.07 0.05 10.47
N ALA A 20 -6.29 1.06 10.87
CA ALA A 20 -6.75 2.06 11.83
C ALA A 20 -7.95 2.86 11.31
N ALA A 21 -7.90 3.32 10.05
CA ALA A 21 -9.01 4.02 9.41
C ALA A 21 -10.29 3.16 9.39
N VAL A 22 -10.17 1.87 9.07
CA VAL A 22 -11.32 0.95 9.08
C VAL A 22 -11.95 0.82 10.48
N ILE A 23 -11.14 0.80 11.54
CA ILE A 23 -11.64 0.75 12.92
C ILE A 23 -12.36 2.05 13.28
N GLU A 24 -11.77 3.20 12.94
CA GLU A 24 -12.35 4.52 13.22
C GLU A 24 -13.67 4.73 12.47
N ASP A 25 -13.75 4.29 11.22
CA ASP A 25 -14.96 4.38 10.39
C ASP A 25 -16.06 3.38 10.81
N ASN A 26 -15.70 2.32 11.54
CA ASN A 26 -16.61 1.25 11.93
C ASN A 26 -16.57 0.96 13.44
N PRO A 27 -16.93 1.93 14.31
CA PRO A 27 -16.74 1.82 15.76
C PRO A 27 -17.59 0.72 16.42
N ASN A 28 -18.67 0.29 15.76
CA ASN A 28 -19.56 -0.77 16.25
C ASN A 28 -19.30 -2.13 15.59
N ALA A 29 -18.34 -2.23 14.66
CA ALA A 29 -18.03 -3.48 14.01
C ALA A 29 -17.28 -4.41 14.97
N GLY A 30 -17.73 -5.67 15.02
CA GLY A 30 -16.97 -6.72 15.69
C GLY A 30 -15.63 -6.98 14.99
N PRO A 31 -14.68 -7.65 15.67
CA PRO A 31 -13.34 -7.90 15.15
C PRO A 31 -13.33 -8.66 13.81
N ASP A 32 -14.27 -9.58 13.58
CA ASP A 32 -14.41 -10.29 12.30
C ASP A 32 -14.81 -9.35 11.15
N ALA A 33 -15.75 -8.44 11.40
CA ALA A 33 -16.18 -7.44 10.43
C ALA A 33 -15.04 -6.45 10.10
N VAL A 34 -14.34 -5.96 11.12
CA VAL A 34 -13.16 -5.11 10.94
C VAL A 34 -12.09 -5.83 10.10
N ALA A 35 -11.81 -7.10 10.39
CA ALA A 35 -10.82 -7.87 9.64
C ALA A 35 -11.18 -8.01 8.16
N ARG A 36 -12.45 -8.32 7.84
CA ARG A 36 -12.93 -8.41 6.46
C ARG A 36 -12.84 -7.08 5.72
N LEU A 37 -13.27 -5.99 6.37
CA LEU A 37 -13.20 -4.64 5.80
C LEU A 37 -11.75 -4.21 5.56
N ALA A 38 -10.85 -4.46 6.51
CA ALA A 38 -9.43 -4.17 6.36
C ALA A 38 -8.82 -4.94 5.19
N VAL A 39 -9.15 -6.22 5.00
CA VAL A 39 -8.67 -7.01 3.85
C VAL A 39 -9.17 -6.41 2.53
N LEU A 40 -10.44 -5.98 2.47
CA LEU A 40 -10.99 -5.33 1.28
C LEU A 40 -10.26 -4.02 0.96
N GLU A 41 -10.09 -3.15 1.94
CA GLU A 41 -9.42 -1.85 1.74
C GLU A 41 -7.95 -2.01 1.38
N LEU A 42 -7.23 -2.92 2.05
CA LEU A 42 -5.88 -3.31 1.66
C LEU A 42 -5.82 -3.77 0.20
N SER A 43 -6.77 -4.60 -0.23
CA SER A 43 -6.82 -5.08 -1.62
C SER A 43 -7.09 -3.97 -2.63
N ARG A 44 -7.91 -2.96 -2.27
CA ARG A 44 -8.17 -1.78 -3.10
C ARG A 44 -6.92 -0.93 -3.28
N GLU A 45 -6.11 -0.84 -2.23
CA GLU A 45 -4.79 -0.18 -2.22
C GLU A 45 -3.70 -1.05 -2.89
N GLY A 46 -4.05 -2.18 -3.49
CA GLY A 46 -3.13 -3.07 -4.22
C GLY A 46 -2.29 -4.00 -3.34
N TRP A 47 -2.57 -4.04 -2.04
CA TRP A 47 -1.97 -5.03 -1.14
C TRP A 47 -2.57 -6.39 -1.40
N HIS A 48 -1.73 -7.41 -1.54
CA HIS A 48 -2.19 -8.75 -1.87
C HIS A 48 -1.56 -9.79 -0.95
N TRP A 49 -2.40 -10.75 -0.53
CA TRP A 49 -1.98 -11.86 0.31
C TRP A 49 -1.52 -13.04 -0.56
N HIS A 50 -0.26 -13.43 -0.42
CA HIS A 50 0.23 -14.69 -0.97
C HIS A 50 -0.08 -15.83 0.01
N LEU A 51 -1.23 -16.47 -0.18
CA LEU A 51 -1.73 -17.56 0.65
C LEU A 51 -0.75 -18.74 0.76
N GLY A 52 0.03 -19.02 -0.29
CA GLY A 52 1.03 -20.11 -0.27
C GLY A 52 2.18 -19.86 0.70
N HIS A 53 2.46 -18.61 1.07
CA HIS A 53 3.60 -18.25 1.91
C HIS A 53 3.21 -17.46 3.18
N SER A 54 1.91 -17.19 3.38
CA SER A 54 1.41 -16.32 4.46
C SER A 54 2.12 -14.96 4.52
N VAL A 55 2.42 -14.39 3.35
CA VAL A 55 3.07 -13.08 3.20
C VAL A 55 2.07 -12.07 2.64
N MET A 56 2.06 -10.88 3.22
CA MET A 56 1.39 -9.71 2.64
C MET A 56 2.40 -8.97 1.77
N CYS A 57 2.09 -8.82 0.49
CA CYS A 57 2.89 -8.06 -0.45
C CYS A 57 2.33 -6.65 -0.58
N ALA A 58 3.20 -5.66 -0.37
CA ALA A 58 2.88 -4.26 -0.62
C ALA A 58 2.67 -4.02 -2.12
N PRO A 59 1.82 -3.06 -2.51
CA PRO A 59 1.76 -2.59 -3.88
C PRO A 59 3.16 -2.13 -4.33
N PRO A 60 3.51 -2.31 -5.61
CA PRO A 60 4.75 -1.75 -6.14
C PRO A 60 4.74 -0.23 -5.91
N PRO A 61 5.90 0.39 -5.62
CA PRO A 61 5.99 1.84 -5.59
C PRO A 61 5.42 2.38 -6.90
N GLN A 62 4.41 3.24 -6.83
CA GLN A 62 3.98 3.96 -8.01
C GLN A 62 5.17 4.84 -8.40
N ASP A 63 5.82 4.50 -9.52
CA ASP A 63 6.90 5.30 -10.07
C ASP A 63 6.41 6.77 -10.11
N PRO A 64 7.12 7.73 -9.50
CA PRO A 64 6.75 9.12 -9.66
C PRO A 64 6.75 9.38 -11.16
N ALA A 65 5.59 9.75 -11.71
CA ALA A 65 5.43 10.09 -13.11
C ALA A 65 6.64 10.93 -13.56
N PRO A 66 7.25 10.65 -14.74
CA PRO A 66 8.43 11.37 -15.17
C PRO A 66 8.09 12.85 -15.11
N LEU A 67 8.81 13.60 -14.25
CA LEU A 67 8.72 15.04 -14.15
C LEU A 67 8.68 15.57 -15.58
N ALA A 68 7.55 16.14 -15.97
CA ALA A 68 7.36 16.72 -17.29
C ALA A 68 8.59 17.56 -17.59
N ALA A 69 9.30 17.19 -18.66
CA ALA A 69 10.48 17.89 -19.11
C ALA A 69 10.14 19.38 -19.16
N VAL A 70 10.81 20.15 -18.30
CA VAL A 70 10.72 21.60 -18.28
C VAL A 70 11.01 22.07 -19.72
N PRO A 71 10.08 22.78 -20.39
CA PRO A 71 10.35 23.23 -21.74
C PRO A 71 11.52 24.22 -21.69
N HIS A 72 12.60 23.88 -22.39
CA HIS A 72 13.71 24.79 -22.61
C HIS A 72 13.21 25.97 -23.45
N PRO A 73 13.42 27.24 -23.05
CA PRO A 73 13.10 28.36 -23.91
C PRO A 73 14.01 28.33 -25.15
N THR A 74 13.41 28.21 -26.32
CA THR A 74 14.07 28.31 -27.62
C THR A 74 14.72 29.70 -27.72
N SER A 75 16.05 29.73 -27.73
CA SER A 75 16.81 30.95 -28.00
C SER A 75 16.60 31.33 -29.47
N LEU A 76 15.83 32.39 -29.70
CA LEU A 76 15.67 33.02 -31.01
C LEU A 76 16.84 34.00 -31.16
N ALA A 77 17.92 33.57 -31.82
CA ALA A 77 18.97 34.46 -32.27
C ALA A 77 18.61 35.00 -33.65
N SER A 78 18.55 36.32 -33.73
CA SER A 78 18.31 37.17 -34.90
C SER A 78 19.37 37.05 -35.99
#